data_AF-A0A4R6BFM6-F1
#
_entry.id   AF-A0A4R6BFM6-F1
#
_cell.length_a   1.000
_cell.length_b   1.000
_cell.length_c   1.000
_cell.angle_alpha   90.00
_cell.angle_beta   90.00
_cell.angle_gamma   90.00
#
_symmetry.space_group_name_H-M   'P 1'
#
loop_
_entity.id
_entity.type
_entity.pdbx_description
1 polymer ?
#
loop_
_entity_poly.entity_id
_entity_poly.type
_entity_poly.pdbx_seq_one_letter_code
_entity_poly.pdbx_strand_id
1 'polypeptide(L)'
;MQNCQNCGHHFTFKDKSKMIWRITFNNEVHCPDCGKTYYMSSKRIALSYGLLLFIEFIFMLIANLYEIGFMGFIIVLIFLLGIIIFIMPLTMKFVEEPDGLLDRQFREMQKRTKK
;
A
#
# COMPACT_ATOMS: atom_id res chain seq x y z
N MET A 1 -2.05 11.78 5.53
CA MET A 1 -3.37 12.46 5.60
C MET A 1 -4.21 12.04 4.40
N GLN A 2 -5.53 12.19 4.42
CA GLN A 2 -6.38 11.89 3.25
C GLN A 2 -6.58 13.10 2.32
N ASN A 3 -6.00 14.24 2.70
CA ASN A 3 -6.09 15.48 1.95
C ASN A 3 -4.67 15.92 1.56
N CYS A 4 -4.57 16.58 0.42
CA CYS A 4 -3.36 17.32 0.06
C CYS A 4 -3.14 18.45 1.06
N GLN A 5 -1.93 18.54 1.65
CA GLN A 5 -1.59 19.63 2.57
C GLN A 5 -1.46 20.99 1.87
N ASN A 6 -1.22 20.99 0.55
CA ASN A 6 -0.99 22.22 -0.22
C ASN A 6 -2.29 22.84 -0.76
N CYS A 7 -3.22 22.03 -1.28
CA CYS A 7 -4.47 22.53 -1.86
C CYS A 7 -5.75 22.05 -1.16
N GLY A 8 -5.64 21.20 -0.13
CA GLY A 8 -6.80 20.67 0.59
C GLY A 8 -7.60 19.61 -0.19
N HIS A 9 -7.18 19.24 -1.40
CA HIS A 9 -7.87 18.24 -2.22
C HIS A 9 -8.06 16.92 -1.47
N HIS A 10 -9.31 16.47 -1.38
CA HIS A 10 -9.68 15.18 -0.80
C HIS A 10 -9.51 14.07 -1.84
N PHE A 11 -8.59 13.15 -1.58
CA PHE A 11 -8.39 12.01 -2.47
C PHE A 11 -9.57 11.04 -2.34
N THR A 12 -10.41 10.97 -3.37
CA THR A 12 -11.49 9.99 -3.42
C THR A 12 -10.93 8.59 -3.64
N PHE A 13 -11.73 7.56 -3.34
CA PHE A 13 -11.35 6.16 -3.60
C PHE A 13 -10.95 5.93 -5.06
N LYS A 14 -11.64 6.59 -6.00
CA LYS A 14 -11.38 6.52 -7.43
C LYS A 14 -10.04 7.15 -7.82
N ASP A 15 -9.68 8.25 -7.17
CA ASP A 15 -8.37 8.89 -7.41
C ASP A 15 -7.25 8.00 -6.89
N LYS A 16 -7.42 7.41 -5.70
CA LYS A 16 -6.45 6.49 -5.11
C LYS A 16 -6.26 5.24 -5.97
N SER A 17 -7.34 4.61 -6.44
CA SER A 17 -7.24 3.42 -7.29
C SER A 17 -6.55 3.73 -8.62
N LYS A 18 -6.89 4.87 -9.25
CA LYS A 18 -6.22 5.34 -10.47
C LYS A 18 -4.74 5.65 -10.27
N MET A 19 -4.37 6.16 -9.09
CA MET A 19 -2.97 6.41 -8.72
C MET A 19 -2.18 5.11 -8.47
N ILE A 20 -2.82 4.12 -7.84
CA ILE A 20 -2.21 2.81 -7.56
C ILE A 20 -1.97 2.01 -8.84
N TRP A 21 -2.96 2.01 -9.74
CA TRP A 21 -2.89 1.30 -11.01
C TRP A 21 -2.06 2.03 -12.07
N ARG A 22 -1.55 3.24 -11.76
CA ARG A 22 -0.64 3.93 -12.65
C ARG A 22 0.70 3.22 -12.60
N ILE A 23 1.15 2.72 -13.75
CA ILE A 23 2.44 2.04 -13.95
C ILE A 23 3.58 3.08 -13.91
N THR A 24 3.68 3.85 -12.84
CA THR A 24 4.84 4.72 -12.60
C THR A 24 5.86 3.89 -11.83
N PHE A 25 7.08 3.78 -12.36
CA PHE A 25 8.18 3.02 -11.73
C PHE A 25 8.62 3.60 -10.37
N ASN A 26 8.25 4.85 -10.09
CA ASN A 26 8.47 5.50 -8.81
C ASN A 26 7.15 5.52 -8.01
N ASN A 27 7.22 5.23 -6.70
CA ASN A 27 6.12 5.36 -5.71
C ASN A 27 5.65 6.81 -5.48
N GLU A 28 5.90 7.67 -6.47
CA GLU A 28 5.60 9.08 -6.50
C GLU A 28 4.22 9.29 -7.09
N VAL A 29 3.40 10.00 -6.33
CA VAL A 29 2.02 10.31 -6.63
C VAL A 29 1.91 11.81 -6.67
N HIS A 30 1.57 12.35 -7.83
CA HIS A 30 1.41 13.80 -7.99
C HIS A 30 -0.05 14.15 -7.74
N CYS A 31 -0.29 15.18 -6.93
CA CYS A 31 -1.63 15.70 -6.70
C CYS A 31 -2.21 16.21 -8.04
N PRO A 32 -3.46 15.81 -8.40
CA PRO A 32 -4.05 16.21 -9.68
C PRO A 32 -4.31 17.72 -9.77
N ASP A 33 -4.59 18.39 -8.65
CA ASP A 33 -4.93 19.82 -8.63
C ASP A 33 -3.70 20.72 -8.50
N CYS A 34 -2.75 20.38 -7.63
CA CYS A 34 -1.60 21.25 -7.35
C CYS A 34 -0.25 20.72 -7.86
N GLY A 35 -0.20 19.51 -8.39
CA GLY A 35 1.03 18.90 -8.91
C GLY A 35 2.07 18.51 -7.86
N LYS A 36 1.84 18.79 -6.55
CA LYS A 36 2.79 18.45 -5.49
C LYS A 36 3.01 16.94 -5.41
N THR A 37 4.27 16.55 -5.28
CA THR A 37 4.69 15.14 -5.15
C THR A 37 4.41 14.64 -3.74
N TYR A 38 3.76 13.49 -3.67
CA TYR A 38 3.54 12.70 -2.48
C TYR A 38 4.10 11.30 -2.71
N TYR A 39 4.43 10.61 -1.63
CA TYR A 39 4.91 9.24 -1.64
C TYR A 39 3.90 8.34 -0.93
N MET A 40 3.79 7.11 -1.39
CA MET A 40 3.07 6.08 -0.65
C MET A 40 3.88 5.66 0.58
N SER A 41 3.24 5.59 1.75
CA SER A 41 3.91 5.18 3.00
C SER A 41 4.23 3.69 2.96
N SER A 42 5.52 3.36 2.79
CA SER A 42 6.02 1.99 2.78
C SER A 42 5.76 1.30 4.12
N LYS A 43 5.83 2.03 5.24
CA LYS A 43 5.58 1.47 6.57
C LYS A 43 4.14 0.99 6.74
N ARG A 44 3.17 1.81 6.32
CA ARG A 44 1.76 1.47 6.49
C ARG A 44 1.32 0.39 5.51
N ILE A 45 1.88 0.40 4.30
CA ILE A 45 1.66 -0.65 3.31
C ILE A 45 2.21 -1.97 3.85
N ALA A 46 3.50 -2.04 4.19
CA ALA A 46 4.12 -3.27 4.68
C ALA A 46 3.41 -3.85 5.91
N LEU A 47 3.01 -2.99 6.86
CA LEU A 47 2.32 -3.43 8.07
C LEU A 47 0.89 -3.93 7.78
N SER A 48 0.10 -3.22 6.97
CA SER A 48 -1.30 -3.59 6.73
C SER A 48 -1.44 -4.81 5.81
N TYR A 49 -0.72 -4.88 4.69
CA TYR A 49 -0.78 -6.06 3.81
C TYR A 49 -0.01 -7.24 4.37
N GLY A 50 1.10 -7.00 5.08
CA GLY A 50 1.84 -8.08 5.72
C GLY A 50 0.96 -8.84 6.73
N LEU A 51 0.16 -8.12 7.51
CA LEU A 51 -0.77 -8.73 8.47
C LEU A 51 -1.92 -9.47 7.76
N LEU A 52 -2.50 -8.89 6.70
CA LEU A 52 -3.56 -9.56 5.91
C LEU A 52 -3.04 -10.84 5.23
N LEU A 53 -1.88 -10.79 4.57
CA LEU A 53 -1.27 -11.97 3.94
C LEU A 53 -0.88 -13.04 4.98
N PHE A 54 -0.50 -12.63 6.18
CA PHE A 54 -0.24 -13.58 7.27
C PHE A 54 -1.51 -14.30 7.73
N ILE A 55 -2.65 -13.59 7.77
CA ILE A 55 -3.96 -14.21 8.05
C ILE A 55 -4.33 -15.22 6.95
N GLU A 56 -4.12 -14.88 5.67
CA GLU A 56 -4.34 -15.80 4.54
C GLU A 56 -3.50 -17.08 4.67
N PHE A 57 -2.24 -16.93 5.09
CA PHE A 57 -1.36 -18.07 5.32
C PHE A 57 -1.87 -18.97 6.46
N ILE A 58 -2.34 -18.39 7.56
CA ILE A 58 -2.97 -19.15 8.66
C ILE A 58 -4.23 -19.87 8.17
N PHE A 59 -5.08 -19.18 7.40
CA PHE A 59 -6.29 -19.78 6.82
C PHE A 59 -5.94 -21.00 5.95
N MET A 60 -4.86 -20.94 5.16
CA MET A 60 -4.38 -22.06 4.35
C MET A 60 -3.97 -23.28 5.21
N LEU A 61 -3.29 -23.05 6.33
CA LEU A 61 -2.92 -24.13 7.27
C LEU A 61 -4.16 -24.78 7.89
N ILE A 62 -5.17 -23.97 8.24
CA ILE A 62 -6.43 -24.45 8.82
C ILE A 62 -7.27 -25.19 7.77
N ALA A 63 -7.35 -24.69 6.54
CA ALA A 63 -8.14 -25.31 5.47
C ALA A 63 -7.71 -26.76 5.16
N ASN A 64 -6.43 -27.09 5.37
CA ASN A 64 -5.91 -28.44 5.26
C ASN A 64 -6.55 -29.41 6.28
N LEU A 65 -6.92 -28.92 7.47
CA LEU A 65 -7.54 -29.72 8.54
C LEU A 65 -9.02 -30.07 8.28
N TYR A 66 -9.68 -29.39 7.34
CA TYR A 66 -11.12 -29.51 7.11
C TYR A 66 -11.49 -30.35 5.87
N GLU A 67 -10.51 -31.03 5.25
CA GLU A 67 -10.71 -31.80 4.00
C GLU A 67 -11.40 -30.98 2.88
N ILE A 68 -11.17 -29.66 2.85
CA ILE A 68 -11.68 -28.82 1.78
C ILE A 68 -11.04 -29.29 0.46
N GLY A 69 -11.87 -29.64 -0.51
CA GLY A 69 -11.40 -30.03 -1.84
C GLY A 69 -10.60 -28.93 -2.52
N PHE A 70 -9.63 -29.31 -3.36
CA PHE A 70 -8.68 -28.40 -4.03
C PHE A 70 -9.36 -27.24 -4.79
N MET A 71 -10.49 -27.52 -5.45
CA MET A 71 -11.27 -26.49 -6.17
C MET A 71 -11.86 -25.44 -5.22
N GLY A 72 -12.40 -25.86 -4.08
CA GLY A 72 -12.94 -24.94 -3.07
C GLY A 72 -11.85 -24.07 -2.47
N PHE A 73 -10.68 -24.66 -2.20
CA PHE A 73 -9.52 -23.93 -1.70
C PHE A 73 -9.08 -22.81 -2.67
N ILE A 74 -8.98 -23.10 -3.97
CA ILE A 74 -8.60 -22.11 -4.99
C ILE A 74 -9.61 -20.96 -5.08
N ILE A 75 -10.91 -21.27 -5.06
CA ILE A 75 -11.97 -20.25 -5.14
C ILE A 75 -11.87 -19.28 -3.96
N VAL A 76 -11.72 -19.82 -2.74
CA VAL A 76 -11.60 -19.00 -1.54
C VAL A 76 -10.32 -18.15 -1.59
N LEU A 77 -9.21 -18.71 -2.05
CA LEU A 77 -7.95 -17.98 -2.18
C LEU A 77 -8.06 -16.80 -3.17
N ILE A 78 -8.66 -17.01 -4.34
CA ILE A 78 -8.88 -15.94 -5.33
C ILE A 78 -9.81 -14.87 -4.75
N PHE A 79 -10.87 -15.28 -4.07
CA PHE A 79 -11.83 -14.36 -3.46
C PHE A 79 -11.16 -13.47 -2.39
N LEU A 80 -10.37 -14.07 -1.51
CA LEU A 80 -9.64 -13.36 -0.45
C LEU A 80 -8.59 -12.41 -1.03
N LEU A 81 -7.82 -12.84 -2.04
CA LEU A 81 -6.89 -11.96 -2.76
C LEU A 81 -7.63 -10.78 -3.42
N GLY A 82 -8.80 -11.02 -4.00
CA GLY A 82 -9.65 -9.96 -4.56
C GLY A 82 -10.09 -8.94 -3.51
N ILE A 83 -10.50 -9.40 -2.32
CA ILE A 83 -10.83 -8.52 -1.19
C ILE A 83 -9.61 -7.69 -0.77
N ILE A 84 -8.42 -8.30 -0.69
CA ILE A 84 -7.18 -7.59 -0.33
C ILE A 84 -6.88 -6.49 -1.35
N ILE A 85 -6.99 -6.77 -2.65
CA ILE A 85 -6.78 -5.79 -3.73
C ILE A 85 -7.82 -4.67 -3.64
N PHE A 86 -9.08 -4.98 -3.31
CA PHE A 86 -10.12 -3.96 -3.18
C PHE A 86 -9.94 -3.06 -1.96
N ILE A 87 -9.55 -3.64 -0.82
CA ILE A 87 -9.25 -2.90 0.41
C ILE A 87 -7.96 -2.08 0.27
N MET A 88 -7.09 -2.45 -0.66
CA MET A 88 -5.78 -1.83 -0.84
C MET A 88 -5.84 -0.28 -0.93
N PRO A 89 -6.63 0.30 -1.86
CA PRO A 89 -6.80 1.75 -1.95
C PRO A 89 -7.33 2.43 -0.69
N LEU A 90 -8.03 1.73 0.21
CA LEU A 90 -8.57 2.33 1.43
C LEU A 90 -7.52 2.51 2.53
N THR A 91 -6.58 1.58 2.66
CA THR A 91 -5.63 1.55 3.79
C THR A 91 -4.37 2.40 3.53
N MET A 92 -4.13 2.76 2.28
CA MET A 92 -2.98 3.56 1.83
C MET A 92 -2.99 4.97 2.44
N LYS A 93 -1.81 5.40 2.94
CA LYS A 93 -1.55 6.79 3.36
C LYS A 93 -0.49 7.40 2.46
N PHE A 94 -0.76 8.62 2.02
CA PHE A 94 0.21 9.49 1.37
C PHE A 94 1.01 10.27 2.42
N VAL A 95 2.32 10.35 2.21
CA VAL A 95 3.32 11.08 2.99
C VAL A 95 4.10 12.01 2.06
N GLU A 96 4.55 13.17 2.53
CA GLU A 96 5.27 14.12 1.67
C GLU A 96 6.70 13.68 1.38
N GLU A 97 7.29 12.90 2.28
CA GLU A 97 8.63 12.33 2.17
C GLU A 97 8.55 10.81 2.25
N PRO A 98 9.40 10.07 1.51
CA PRO A 98 9.44 8.61 1.61
C PRO A 98 9.83 8.21 3.04
N ASP A 99 9.09 7.29 3.65
CA ASP A 99 9.24 6.93 5.07
C ASP A 99 9.95 5.59 5.30
N GLY A 100 10.46 4.99 4.22
CA GLY A 100 11.22 3.73 4.21
C GLY A 100 12.49 3.80 5.04
N LEU A 101 12.91 2.66 5.59
CA LEU A 101 14.11 2.57 6.43
C LEU A 101 15.35 2.99 5.63
N LEU A 102 15.47 2.47 4.41
CA LEU A 102 16.55 2.78 3.49
C LEU A 102 16.58 4.28 3.11
N ASP A 103 15.41 4.87 2.81
CA ASP A 103 15.29 6.30 2.49
C ASP A 103 15.68 7.21 3.65
N ARG A 104 15.37 6.80 4.90
CA ARG A 104 15.83 7.51 6.10
C ARG A 104 17.35 7.49 6.20
N GLN A 105 17.98 6.32 6.04
CA GLN A 105 19.43 6.20 6.14
C GLN A 105 20.16 7.01 5.05
N PHE A 106 19.67 6.96 3.80
CA PHE A 106 20.24 7.79 2.72
C PHE A 106 20.17 9.28 3.02
N ARG A 107 19.04 9.78 3.55
CA ARG A 107 18.92 11.19 3.95
C ARG A 107 19.84 11.56 5.10
N GLU A 108 19.96 10.70 6.11
CA GLU A 108 20.89 10.94 7.23
C GLU A 108 22.34 10.98 6.74
N MET A 109 22.73 10.09 5.82
CA MET A 109 24.05 10.14 5.18
C MET A 109 24.26 11.45 4.43
N GLN A 110 23.33 11.85 3.56
CA GLN A 110 23.44 13.12 2.83
C GLN A 110 23.53 14.35 3.74
N LYS A 111 22.80 14.36 4.86
CA LYS A 111 22.88 15.43 5.87
C LYS A 111 24.26 15.48 6.53
N ARG A 112 24.89 14.32 6.78
CA ARG A 112 26.25 14.24 7.32
C ARG A 112 27.31 14.68 6.31
N THR A 113 27.11 14.41 5.02
CA THR A 113 28.05 14.83 3.96
C THR A 113 28.00 16.32 3.65
N LYS A 114 26.88 16.99 3.93
CA LYS A 114 26.70 18.45 3.72
C LYS A 114 27.13 19.31 4.91
N LYS A 115 27.58 18.71 6.01
CA LYS A 115 28.04 19.40 7.22
C LYS A 115 29.55 19.30 7.31
#